data_AF-A0A350DIP6-F1
#
_entry.id   AF-A0A350DIP6-F1
#
_cell.length_a   1.000
_cell.length_b   1.000
_cell.length_c   1.000
_cell.angle_alpha   90.00
_cell.angle_beta   90.00
_cell.angle_gamma   90.00
#
_symmetry.space_group_name_H-M   'P 1'
#
loop_
_entity.id
_entity.type
_entity.pdbx_description
1 polymer ?
#
loop_
_entity_poly.entity_id
_entity_poly.type
_entity_poly.pdbx_seq_one_letter_code
_entity_poly.pdbx_strand_id
1 'polypeptide(L)'
;VLDGSDAVMLSAETAAGDYPLETVEAMARVCLGAERERVAQESGHRIHEGFTRPDETIALSAMYAANHMNGVVAIACMTASGYTPLIASRIRSGLPIVGLAHNPIAQRRMAMYRGVVSLPFDTSEMTATELNDQALTLLV
;
A
#
# COMPACT_ATOMS: atom_id res chain seq x y z
N VAL A 1 0.97 6.38 -13.95
CA VAL A 1 1.85 6.27 -12.75
C VAL A 1 2.16 7.65 -12.17
N LEU A 2 2.85 8.54 -12.91
CA LEU A 2 3.21 9.89 -12.40
C LEU A 2 2.00 10.76 -12.06
N ASP A 3 0.90 10.58 -12.79
CA ASP A 3 -0.39 11.24 -12.51
C ASP A 3 -1.05 10.75 -11.21
N GLY A 4 -0.54 9.67 -10.61
CA GLY A 4 -1.00 9.16 -9.32
C GLY A 4 -2.14 8.13 -9.40
N SER A 5 -2.38 7.49 -10.56
CA SER A 5 -3.33 6.37 -10.67
C SER A 5 -2.93 5.20 -9.77
N ASP A 6 -3.90 4.58 -9.09
CA ASP A 6 -3.69 3.38 -8.28
C ASP A 6 -3.36 2.14 -9.12
N ALA A 7 -4.01 2.01 -10.27
CA ALA A 7 -3.86 0.88 -11.16
C ALA A 7 -3.84 1.31 -12.62
N VAL A 8 -3.35 0.43 -13.47
CA VAL A 8 -3.44 0.49 -14.93
C VAL A 8 -4.05 -0.82 -15.41
N MET A 9 -4.75 -0.77 -16.54
CA MET A 9 -5.55 -1.90 -17.03
C MET A 9 -5.09 -2.32 -18.42
N LEU A 10 -4.98 -3.63 -18.62
CA LEU A 10 -4.85 -4.27 -19.92
C LEU A 10 -6.21 -4.84 -20.31
N SER A 11 -6.56 -4.75 -21.59
CA SER A 11 -7.82 -5.22 -22.15
C SER A 11 -7.57 -6.36 -23.14
N ALA A 12 -7.55 -6.08 -24.44
CA ALA A 12 -7.34 -7.08 -25.48
C ALA A 12 -5.95 -7.71 -25.39
N GLU A 13 -4.98 -6.97 -24.87
CA GLU A 13 -3.58 -7.39 -24.75
C GLU A 13 -3.42 -8.68 -23.94
N THR A 14 -4.20 -8.83 -22.86
CA THR A 14 -4.20 -10.05 -22.03
C THR A 14 -5.36 -11.00 -22.34
N ALA A 15 -6.49 -10.48 -22.85
CA ALA A 15 -7.67 -11.30 -23.12
C ALA A 15 -7.57 -12.10 -24.43
N ALA A 16 -6.91 -11.56 -25.46
CA ALA A 16 -6.87 -12.17 -26.80
C ALA A 16 -5.53 -11.92 -27.54
N GLY A 17 -4.54 -11.30 -26.90
CA GLY A 17 -3.24 -11.01 -27.50
C GLY A 17 -2.33 -12.24 -27.56
N ASP A 18 -1.36 -12.20 -28.48
CA ASP A 18 -0.39 -13.28 -28.67
C ASP A 18 0.67 -13.37 -27.56
N TYR A 19 0.85 -12.30 -26.77
CA TYR A 19 1.92 -12.14 -25.77
C TYR A 19 1.38 -11.60 -24.42
N PRO A 20 0.44 -12.30 -23.76
CA PRO A 20 -0.22 -11.79 -22.56
C PRO A 20 0.74 -11.68 -21.36
N LEU A 21 1.69 -12.61 -21.21
CA LEU A 21 2.67 -12.61 -20.13
C LEU A 21 3.66 -11.46 -20.30
N GLU A 22 4.26 -11.35 -21.48
CA GLU A 22 5.26 -10.34 -21.82
C GLU A 22 4.68 -8.93 -21.70
N THR A 23 3.40 -8.76 -22.04
CA THR A 23 2.69 -7.48 -21.85
C THR A 23 2.61 -7.10 -20.38
N VAL A 24 2.21 -8.02 -19.50
CA VAL A 24 2.15 -7.78 -18.05
C VAL A 24 3.54 -7.48 -17.49
N GLU A 25 4.56 -8.24 -17.88
CA GLU A 25 5.94 -8.00 -17.44
C GLU A 25 6.48 -6.65 -17.95
N ALA A 26 6.15 -6.26 -19.18
CA ALA A 26 6.53 -4.96 -19.73
C ALA A 26 5.84 -3.83 -18.97
N MET A 27 4.53 -3.95 -18.70
CA MET A 27 3.78 -3.00 -17.88
C MET A 27 4.39 -2.86 -16.49
N ALA A 28 4.73 -3.97 -15.83
CA ALA A 28 5.38 -3.96 -14.52
C ALA A 28 6.73 -3.23 -14.56
N ARG A 29 7.59 -3.51 -15.55
CA ARG A 29 8.88 -2.81 -15.71
C ARG A 29 8.71 -1.31 -15.93
N VAL A 30 7.74 -0.89 -16.74
CA VAL A 30 7.45 0.53 -16.99
C VAL A 30 6.96 1.21 -15.72
N CYS A 31 6.06 0.58 -14.95
CA CYS A 31 5.59 1.12 -13.67
C CYS A 31 6.73 1.29 -12.67
N LEU A 32 7.56 0.26 -12.47
CA LEU A 32 8.72 0.31 -11.58
C LEU A 32 9.73 1.39 -12.00
N GLY A 33 9.91 1.61 -13.31
CA GLY A 33 10.74 2.69 -13.83
C GLY A 33 10.17 4.07 -13.47
N ALA A 34 8.88 4.28 -13.72
CA ALA A 34 8.21 5.55 -13.43
C ALA A 34 8.12 5.86 -11.92
N GLU A 35 8.01 4.84 -11.06
CA GLU A 35 7.96 5.01 -9.60
C GLU A 35 9.28 5.46 -8.96
N ARG A 36 10.39 5.38 -9.70
CA ARG A 36 11.69 5.92 -9.27
C ARG A 36 11.77 7.44 -9.39
N GLU A 37 10.88 8.06 -10.15
CA GLU A 37 10.85 9.50 -10.31
C GLU A 37 10.44 10.19 -9.01
N ARG A 38 11.16 11.24 -8.65
CA ARG A 38 10.95 11.99 -7.39
C ARG A 38 9.50 12.45 -7.22
N VAL A 39 8.86 12.88 -8.31
CA VAL A 39 7.45 13.30 -8.32
C VAL A 39 6.49 12.18 -7.88
N ALA A 40 6.84 10.92 -8.09
CA ALA A 40 6.03 9.76 -7.69
C ALA A 40 6.22 9.37 -6.21
N GLN A 41 7.32 9.82 -5.58
CA GLN A 41 7.73 9.45 -4.22
C GLN A 41 7.44 10.55 -3.19
N GLU A 42 7.39 11.82 -3.61
CA GLU A 42 7.19 12.96 -2.71
C GLU A 42 5.71 13.39 -2.65
N SER A 43 5.26 13.75 -1.45
CA SER A 43 3.91 14.26 -1.18
C SER A 43 3.99 15.59 -0.44
N GLY A 44 3.00 16.47 -0.62
CA GLY A 44 2.79 17.64 0.25
C GLY A 44 2.15 17.30 1.61
N HIS A 45 1.86 16.01 1.86
CA HIS A 45 1.39 15.45 3.13
C HIS A 45 0.09 16.03 3.70
N ARG A 46 -0.66 16.83 2.90
CA ARG A 46 -1.93 17.46 3.28
C ARG A 46 -1.85 18.17 4.65
N ILE A 47 -0.69 18.74 4.97
CA ILE A 47 -0.36 19.31 6.31
C ILE A 47 -1.31 20.44 6.72
N HIS A 48 -2.01 21.06 5.76
CA HIS A 48 -2.91 22.19 5.98
C HIS A 48 -4.39 21.81 6.02
N GLU A 49 -4.73 20.53 5.97
CA GLU A 49 -6.12 20.07 6.01
C GLU A 49 -6.50 19.57 7.42
N GLY A 50 -7.70 19.94 7.89
CA GLY A 50 -8.25 19.41 9.14
C GLY A 50 -8.89 18.03 8.92
N PHE A 51 -8.62 17.09 9.81
CA PHE A 51 -9.21 15.74 9.79
C PHE A 51 -10.27 15.58 10.85
N THR A 52 -11.36 14.86 10.53
CA THR A 52 -12.48 14.65 11.46
C THR A 52 -12.54 13.23 12.02
N ARG A 53 -11.83 12.28 11.41
CA ARG A 53 -11.84 10.87 11.83
C ARG A 53 -10.49 10.44 12.44
N PRO A 54 -10.50 9.75 13.59
CA PRO A 54 -9.25 9.27 14.21
C PRO A 54 -8.42 8.33 13.33
N ASP A 55 -9.08 7.44 12.58
CA ASP A 55 -8.41 6.48 11.70
C ASP A 55 -7.68 7.17 10.53
N GLU A 56 -8.26 8.21 9.94
CA GLU A 56 -7.59 9.06 8.96
C GLU A 56 -6.40 9.81 9.58
N THR A 57 -6.57 10.42 10.75
CA THR A 57 -5.49 11.12 11.44
C THR A 57 -4.30 10.21 11.74
N ILE A 58 -4.54 8.99 12.23
CA ILE A 58 -3.48 8.03 12.55
C ILE A 58 -2.74 7.60 11.27
N ALA A 59 -3.47 7.24 10.22
CA ALA A 59 -2.86 6.79 8.96
C ALA A 59 -1.96 7.88 8.35
N LEU A 60 -2.43 9.13 8.29
CA LEU A 60 -1.66 10.24 7.73
C LEU A 60 -0.47 10.63 8.60
N SER A 61 -0.61 10.58 9.92
CA SER A 61 0.50 10.82 10.86
C SER A 61 1.59 9.75 10.73
N ALA A 62 1.19 8.48 10.60
CA ALA A 62 2.12 7.37 10.38
C ALA A 62 2.88 7.52 9.05
N MET A 63 2.18 7.90 7.98
CA MET A 63 2.83 8.17 6.68
C MET A 63 3.80 9.37 6.75
N TYR A 64 3.43 10.42 7.48
CA TYR A 64 4.35 11.55 7.70
C TYR A 64 5.60 11.11 8.44
N ALA A 65 5.46 10.36 9.54
CA ALA A 65 6.60 9.84 10.28
C ALA A 65 7.47 8.94 9.39
N ALA A 66 6.87 8.01 8.65
CA ALA A 66 7.57 7.08 7.78
C ALA A 66 8.38 7.78 6.68
N ASN A 67 7.81 8.81 6.04
CA ASN A 67 8.49 9.54 4.97
C ASN A 67 9.63 10.46 5.45
N HIS A 68 9.66 10.83 6.74
CA HIS A 68 10.64 11.78 7.27
C HIS A 68 11.63 11.16 8.27
N MET A 69 11.37 9.93 8.74
CA MET A 69 12.26 9.21 9.66
C MET A 69 13.25 8.34 8.90
N ASN A 70 14.54 8.59 9.11
CA ASN A 70 15.60 7.77 8.52
C ASN A 70 15.55 6.33 9.04
N GLY A 71 15.71 5.37 8.12
CA GLY A 71 15.78 3.94 8.46
C GLY A 71 14.44 3.20 8.44
N VAL A 72 13.32 3.88 8.17
CA VAL A 72 12.03 3.21 7.93
C VAL A 72 12.07 2.53 6.57
N VAL A 73 11.64 1.27 6.52
CA VAL A 73 11.66 0.44 5.29
C VAL A 73 10.27 0.00 4.81
N ALA A 74 9.25 0.10 5.67
CA ALA A 74 7.87 -0.26 5.36
C ALA A 74 6.90 0.35 6.37
N ILE A 75 5.61 0.40 6.02
CA ILE A 75 4.51 0.76 6.92
C ILE A 75 3.57 -0.44 7.07
N ALA A 76 3.47 -1.02 8.26
CA ALA A 76 2.53 -2.12 8.53
C ALA A 76 1.17 -1.59 9.02
N CYS A 77 0.11 -1.95 8.31
CA CYS A 77 -1.27 -1.55 8.58
C CYS A 77 -2.11 -2.77 8.95
N MET A 78 -2.27 -3.04 10.25
CA MET A 78 -3.24 -4.03 10.75
C MET A 78 -4.66 -3.48 10.61
N THR A 79 -5.52 -4.18 9.86
CA THR A 79 -6.84 -3.67 9.52
C THR A 79 -7.86 -4.78 9.28
N ALA A 80 -9.07 -4.62 9.81
CA ALA A 80 -10.17 -5.55 9.54
C ALA A 80 -10.89 -5.27 8.21
N SER A 81 -10.88 -4.01 7.76
CA SER A 81 -11.69 -3.53 6.62
C SER A 81 -10.86 -3.14 5.39
N GLY A 82 -9.56 -2.87 5.56
CA GLY A 82 -8.70 -2.29 4.53
C GLY A 82 -8.70 -0.76 4.52
N TYR A 83 -9.43 -0.10 5.43
CA TYR A 83 -9.55 1.37 5.39
C TYR A 83 -8.24 2.10 5.70
N THR A 84 -7.47 1.64 6.68
CA THR A 84 -6.18 2.25 7.04
C THR A 84 -5.20 2.31 5.87
N PRO A 85 -4.90 1.19 5.17
CA PRO A 85 -4.01 1.24 4.01
C PRO A 85 -4.60 2.00 2.82
N LEU A 86 -5.93 2.08 2.66
CA LEU A 86 -6.57 2.95 1.66
C LEU A 86 -6.28 4.43 1.92
N ILE A 87 -6.30 4.87 3.17
CA ILE A 87 -5.96 6.26 3.50
C ILE A 87 -4.46 6.49 3.38
N ALA A 88 -3.65 5.55 3.86
CA ALA A 88 -2.19 5.63 3.77
C ALA A 88 -1.71 5.73 2.32
N SER A 89 -2.28 4.94 1.40
CA SER A 89 -1.90 4.91 -0.02
C SER A 89 -2.19 6.22 -0.78
N ARG A 90 -3.02 7.11 -0.23
CA ARG A 90 -3.25 8.46 -0.79
C ARG A 90 -2.04 9.38 -0.63
N ILE A 91 -1.11 9.05 0.26
CA ILE A 91 0.14 9.78 0.42
C ILE A 91 1.20 9.13 -0.45
N ARG A 92 1.76 9.91 -1.39
CA ARG A 92 2.90 9.46 -2.19
C ARG A 92 4.07 9.16 -1.25
N SER A 93 4.64 7.97 -1.43
CA SER A 93 5.80 7.46 -0.70
C SER A 93 6.53 6.47 -1.61
N GLY A 94 7.86 6.37 -1.44
CA GLY A 94 8.64 5.26 -1.99
C GLY A 94 8.64 4.01 -1.11
N LEU A 95 8.03 4.08 0.08
CA LEU A 95 7.96 2.97 1.02
C LEU A 95 6.76 2.06 0.72
N PRO A 96 6.92 0.74 0.80
CA PRO A 96 5.79 -0.18 0.71
C PRO A 96 4.89 -0.06 1.93
N ILE A 97 3.58 -0.09 1.69
CA ILE A 97 2.56 -0.21 2.72
C ILE A 97 2.13 -1.68 2.76
N VAL A 98 2.18 -2.32 3.93
CA VAL A 98 1.77 -3.71 4.08
C VAL A 98 0.43 -3.77 4.81
N GLY A 99 -0.62 -4.15 4.11
CA GLY A 99 -1.96 -4.32 4.67
C GLY A 99 -2.13 -5.73 5.25
N LEU A 100 -2.26 -5.83 6.57
CA LEU A 100 -2.42 -7.10 7.30
C LEU A 100 -3.89 -7.27 7.67
N ALA A 101 -4.56 -8.29 7.12
CA ALA A 101 -5.98 -8.53 7.36
C ALA A 101 -6.35 -10.01 7.38
N HIS A 102 -7.21 -10.43 8.32
CA HIS A 102 -7.80 -11.77 8.33
C HIS A 102 -8.82 -11.96 7.20
N ASN A 103 -9.62 -10.92 6.91
CA ASN A 103 -10.75 -11.01 5.97
C ASN A 103 -10.28 -11.05 4.50
N PRO A 104 -10.60 -12.11 3.73
CA PRO A 104 -10.24 -12.19 2.31
C PRO A 104 -10.84 -11.06 1.45
N ILE A 105 -11.99 -10.51 1.82
CA ILE A 105 -12.60 -9.37 1.11
C ILE A 105 -11.76 -8.12 1.28
N ALA A 106 -11.26 -7.86 2.50
CA ALA A 106 -10.36 -6.74 2.76
C ALA A 106 -9.06 -6.91 1.98
N GLN A 107 -8.49 -8.12 1.99
CA GLN A 107 -7.26 -8.43 1.24
C GLN A 107 -7.39 -8.14 -0.26
N ARG A 108 -8.45 -8.64 -0.90
CA ARG A 108 -8.69 -8.40 -2.34
C ARG A 108 -8.91 -6.92 -2.67
N ARG A 109 -9.57 -6.17 -1.78
CA ARG A 109 -9.71 -4.72 -1.95
C ARG A 109 -8.35 -4.02 -1.87
N MET A 110 -7.53 -4.39 -0.90
CA MET A 110 -6.20 -3.80 -0.70
C MET A 110 -5.24 -4.08 -1.86
N ALA A 111 -5.39 -5.21 -2.55
CA ALA A 111 -4.60 -5.52 -3.75
C ALA A 111 -4.77 -4.50 -4.89
N MET A 112 -5.80 -3.64 -4.84
CA MET A 112 -6.03 -2.58 -5.83
C MET A 112 -5.46 -1.22 -5.39
N TYR A 113 -4.94 -1.09 -4.17
CA TYR A 113 -4.46 0.19 -3.65
C TYR A 113 -2.99 0.41 -4.03
N ARG A 114 -2.66 1.63 -4.46
CA ARG A 114 -1.29 1.98 -4.84
C ARG A 114 -0.30 1.69 -3.72
N GLY A 115 0.78 0.97 -4.04
CA GLY A 115 1.89 0.74 -3.10
C GLY A 115 1.51 -0.14 -1.90
N VAL A 116 0.34 -0.79 -1.92
CA VAL A 116 -0.11 -1.69 -0.85
C VAL A 116 0.17 -3.14 -1.23
N VAL A 117 0.90 -3.85 -0.38
CA VAL A 117 1.02 -5.31 -0.40
C VAL A 117 0.07 -5.88 0.64
N SER A 118 -0.92 -6.66 0.20
CA SER A 118 -1.89 -7.30 1.09
C SER A 118 -1.38 -8.65 1.56
N LEU A 119 -1.30 -8.87 2.87
CA LEU A 119 -0.93 -10.14 3.47
C LEU A 119 -2.05 -10.66 4.41
N PRO A 120 -2.37 -11.97 4.37
CA PRO A 120 -3.27 -12.57 5.34
C PRO A 120 -2.66 -12.50 6.74
N PHE A 121 -3.44 -12.04 7.70
CA PHE A 121 -2.99 -11.95 9.10
C PHE A 121 -4.16 -12.27 10.03
N ASP A 122 -4.12 -13.46 10.62
CA ASP A 122 -5.15 -13.93 11.55
C ASP A 122 -4.73 -13.61 12.97
N THR A 123 -5.53 -12.81 13.67
CA THR A 123 -5.26 -12.36 15.04
C THR A 123 -6.14 -13.08 16.07
N SER A 124 -6.94 -14.07 15.68
CA SER A 124 -7.94 -14.72 16.55
C SER A 124 -7.33 -15.39 17.78
N GLU A 125 -6.16 -16.01 17.61
CA GLU A 125 -5.43 -16.74 18.67
C GLU A 125 -4.26 -15.92 19.27
N MET A 126 -4.22 -14.60 19.02
CA MET A 126 -3.13 -13.72 19.45
C MET A 126 -3.53 -12.84 20.62
N THR A 127 -2.63 -12.67 21.59
CA THR A 127 -2.78 -11.63 22.61
C THR A 127 -2.35 -10.26 22.07
N ALA A 128 -2.83 -9.18 22.69
CA ALA A 128 -2.47 -7.82 22.27
C ALA A 128 -0.96 -7.54 22.30
N THR A 129 -0.22 -8.21 23.18
CA THR A 129 1.24 -8.09 23.30
C THR A 129 2.01 -8.80 22.19
N GLU A 130 1.43 -9.84 21.59
CA GLU A 130 2.09 -10.65 20.54
C GLU A 130 1.88 -10.09 19.13
N LEU A 131 0.85 -9.25 18.94
CA LEU A 131 0.43 -8.76 17.62
C LEU A 131 1.58 -8.16 16.80
N ASN A 132 2.38 -7.29 17.41
CA ASN A 132 3.46 -6.60 16.71
C ASN A 132 4.58 -7.57 16.31
N ASP A 133 4.96 -8.49 17.21
CA ASP A 133 6.03 -9.45 16.97
C ASP A 133 5.63 -10.45 15.86
N GLN A 134 4.37 -10.91 15.90
CA GLN A 134 3.81 -11.79 14.86
C GLN A 134 3.70 -11.08 13.51
N ALA A 135 3.27 -9.82 13.50
CA ALA A 135 3.24 -9.01 12.30
C ALA A 135 4.63 -8.83 11.70
N LEU A 136 5.65 -8.52 12.52
CA LEU A 136 7.03 -8.35 12.06
C LEU A 136 7.62 -9.66 11.50
N THR A 137 7.28 -10.81 12.08
CA THR A 137 7.74 -12.12 11.59
C THR A 137 7.27 -12.42 10.17
N LEU A 138 6.16 -11.83 9.73
CA LEU A 138 5.67 -11.97 8.34
C LEU A 138 6.36 -11.02 7.34
N LEU A 139 7.10 -10.02 7.83
CA LEU A 139 7.72 -8.97 7.00
C LEU A 139 9.22 -9.18 6.80
N VAL A 140 9.84 -10.07 7.58
CA VAL A 140 11.28 -10.42 7.56
C VAL A 140 11.46 -11.77 6.88
#